data_AF-A0A1W9QV63-F1
#
_entry.id   AF-A0A1W9QV63-F1
#
_cell.length_a   1.000
_cell.length_b   1.000
_cell.length_c   1.000
_cell.angle_alpha   90.00
_cell.angle_beta   90.00
_cell.angle_gamma   90.00
#
_symmetry.space_group_name_H-M   'P 1'
#
loop_
_entity.id
_entity.type
_entity.pdbx_description
1 polymer ?
#
loop_
_entity_poly.entity_id
_entity_poly.type
_entity_poly.pdbx_seq_one_letter_code
_entity_poly.pdbx_strand_id
1 'polypeptide(L)'
;MNINRKIIAIVVHPRKEQVVGPLNEIDRWITRENPDADFLLFTYGSRYVRDDYANYKFSTLEEIIDKADMVLTLGGDGSILRLVHAIAERGIPIMGVNMGGLGFLADTSPESLIMHLKAFLSGNYIIEGRTLMKAHCVTDNHDFY
;
A
#
# COMPACT_ATOMS: atom_id res chain seq x y z
N MET A 1 -25.85 -3.67 -14.28
CA MET A 1 -24.39 -3.92 -14.32
C MET A 1 -23.90 -3.78 -12.89
N ASN A 2 -23.46 -4.86 -12.25
CA ASN A 2 -22.72 -4.76 -10.99
C ASN A 2 -21.35 -4.20 -11.34
N ILE A 3 -21.19 -2.88 -11.26
CA ILE A 3 -19.88 -2.26 -11.37
C ILE A 3 -19.21 -2.53 -10.02
N ASN A 4 -18.42 -3.60 -9.95
CA ASN A 4 -17.66 -3.87 -8.75
C ASN A 4 -16.59 -2.78 -8.65
N ARG A 5 -16.74 -1.84 -7.72
CA ARG A 5 -15.79 -0.74 -7.52
C ARG A 5 -14.42 -1.34 -7.19
N LYS A 6 -13.35 -0.77 -7.77
CA LYS A 6 -12.00 -1.21 -7.43
C LYS A 6 -11.69 -0.88 -5.98
N ILE A 7 -10.96 -1.75 -5.29
CA ILE A 7 -10.53 -1.54 -3.91
C ILE A 7 -9.04 -1.24 -3.90
N ILE A 8 -8.68 -0.01 -3.49
CA ILE A 8 -7.29 0.43 -3.35
C ILE A 8 -6.96 0.45 -1.85
N ALA A 9 -6.03 -0.41 -1.44
CA ALA A 9 -5.54 -0.40 -0.07
C ALA A 9 -4.33 0.52 0.07
N ILE A 10 -4.30 1.32 1.14
CA ILE A 10 -3.19 2.21 1.49
C ILE A 10 -2.56 1.68 2.77
N VAL A 11 -1.27 1.33 2.69
CA VAL A 11 -0.49 0.82 3.82
C VAL A 11 0.60 1.82 4.17
N VAL A 12 0.53 2.36 5.38
CA VAL A 12 1.47 3.41 5.81
C VAL A 12 2.60 2.89 6.70
N HIS A 13 3.77 3.51 6.55
CA HIS A 13 4.87 3.30 7.48
C HIS A 13 4.57 3.97 8.85
N PRO A 14 4.72 3.27 9.99
CA PRO A 14 4.23 3.76 11.29
C PRO A 14 5.04 4.91 11.90
N ARG A 15 6.29 5.11 11.47
CA ARG A 15 7.21 6.09 12.07
C ARG A 15 7.50 7.31 11.20
N LYS A 16 6.85 7.44 10.04
CA LYS A 16 7.09 8.56 9.11
C LYS A 16 5.93 9.55 9.22
N GLU A 17 6.23 10.78 9.63
CA GLU A 17 5.24 11.87 9.66
C GLU A 17 4.85 12.32 8.25
N GLN A 18 5.77 12.18 7.29
CA GLN A 18 5.59 12.59 5.90
C GLN A 18 4.40 11.90 5.21
N VAL A 19 3.87 10.79 5.76
CA VAL A 19 2.70 10.09 5.23
C VAL A 19 1.42 10.94 5.33
N VAL A 20 1.36 11.92 6.24
CA VAL A 20 0.17 12.76 6.46
C VAL A 20 -0.16 13.61 5.23
N GLY A 21 0.86 14.15 4.56
CA GLY A 21 0.69 14.97 3.35
C GLY A 21 -0.03 14.22 2.23
N PRO A 22 0.51 13.07 1.76
CA PRO A 22 -0.12 12.23 0.75
C PRO A 22 -1.49 11.70 1.14
N LEU A 23 -1.70 11.32 2.41
CA LEU A 23 -3.02 10.87 2.88
C LEU A 23 -4.07 11.99 2.77
N ASN A 24 -3.71 13.21 3.18
CA ASN A 24 -4.59 14.38 3.04
C ASN A 24 -4.84 14.71 1.55
N GLU A 25 -3.84 14.54 0.70
CA GLU A 25 -3.97 14.79 -0.73
C GLU A 25 -4.92 13.81 -1.40
N ILE A 26 -4.78 12.52 -1.14
CA ILE A 26 -5.69 11.49 -1.64
C ILE A 26 -7.11 11.73 -1.10
N ASP A 27 -7.28 12.01 0.19
CA ASP A 27 -8.60 12.24 0.79
C ASP A 27 -9.32 13.45 0.15
N ARG A 28 -8.59 14.54 -0.09
CA ARG A 28 -9.11 15.70 -0.85
C ARG A 28 -9.43 15.35 -2.29
N TRP A 29 -8.59 14.56 -2.96
CA TRP A 29 -8.83 14.15 -4.34
C TRP A 29 -10.09 13.30 -4.45
N ILE A 30 -10.28 12.31 -3.55
CA ILE A 30 -11.49 11.48 -3.51
C ILE A 30 -12.73 12.35 -3.34
N THR A 31 -12.68 13.32 -2.41
CA THR A 31 -13.78 14.26 -2.18
C THR A 31 -14.11 15.10 -3.42
N ARG A 32 -13.09 15.54 -4.17
CA ARG A 32 -13.26 16.43 -5.32
C ARG A 32 -13.72 15.72 -6.59
N GLU A 33 -13.24 14.51 -6.82
CA GLU A 33 -13.40 13.82 -8.09
C GLU A 33 -14.28 12.57 -8.00
N ASN A 34 -14.57 12.08 -6.78
CA ASN A 34 -15.36 10.87 -6.52
C ASN A 34 -14.99 9.71 -7.46
N PRO A 35 -13.70 9.26 -7.45
CA PRO A 35 -13.25 8.19 -8.32
C PRO A 35 -14.07 6.92 -8.11
N ASP A 36 -14.18 6.07 -9.14
CA ASP A 36 -14.90 4.80 -9.06
C ASP A 36 -14.10 3.70 -8.35
N ALA A 37 -13.74 3.97 -7.09
CA ALA A 37 -12.99 3.08 -6.23
C ALA A 37 -13.30 3.31 -4.76
N ASP A 38 -13.07 2.29 -3.95
CA ASP A 38 -13.13 2.33 -2.49
C ASP A 38 -11.71 2.26 -1.92
N PHE A 39 -11.48 2.93 -0.80
CA PHE A 39 -10.15 3.09 -0.22
C PHE A 39 -10.09 2.51 1.19
N LEU A 40 -9.21 1.52 1.36
CA LEU A 40 -8.91 0.93 2.67
C LEU A 40 -7.62 1.55 3.21
N LEU A 41 -7.57 1.86 4.50
CA LEU A 41 -6.38 2.39 5.15
C LEU A 41 -5.93 1.46 6.28
N PHE A 42 -4.69 1.01 6.21
CA PHE A 42 -4.07 0.20 7.25
C PHE A 42 -2.73 0.81 7.68
N THR A 43 -2.45 0.68 8.97
CA THR A 43 -1.27 1.22 9.60
C THR A 43 -0.73 0.23 10.63
N TYR A 44 0.59 0.07 10.68
CA TYR A 44 1.26 -0.71 11.74
C TYR A 44 1.41 0.10 13.04
N GLY A 45 0.35 0.79 13.47
CA GLY A 45 0.34 1.65 14.66
C GLY A 45 1.02 3.00 14.48
N SER A 46 0.81 3.67 13.32
CA SER A 46 1.30 5.04 13.12
C SER A 46 0.67 6.01 14.11
N ARG A 47 1.50 6.80 14.79
CA ARG A 47 1.05 7.91 15.64
C ARG A 47 0.66 9.17 14.87
N TYR A 48 0.94 9.18 13.56
CA TYR A 48 0.75 10.36 12.69
C TYR A 48 -0.53 10.28 11.88
N VAL A 49 -1.04 9.07 11.64
CA VAL A 49 -2.33 8.86 10.99
C VAL A 49 -3.43 9.08 12.01
N ARG A 50 -4.37 9.94 11.65
CA ARG A 50 -5.53 10.31 12.45
C ARG A 50 -6.77 9.62 11.91
N ASP A 51 -7.79 9.47 12.75
CA ASP A 51 -9.06 8.85 12.37
C ASP A 51 -10.10 9.88 11.87
N ASP A 52 -9.65 11.03 11.35
CA ASP A 52 -10.50 12.15 10.91
C ASP A 52 -10.63 12.25 9.38
N TYR A 53 -10.10 11.29 8.63
CA TYR A 53 -10.28 11.21 7.18
C TYR A 53 -11.71 10.85 6.79
N ALA A 54 -12.26 11.55 5.79
CA ALA A 54 -13.64 11.36 5.37
C ALA A 54 -13.83 10.13 4.46
N ASN A 55 -12.80 9.76 3.69
CA ASN A 55 -12.95 8.83 2.57
C ASN A 55 -12.23 7.49 2.74
N TYR A 56 -11.54 7.27 3.86
CA TYR A 56 -10.90 6.00 4.14
C TYR A 56 -11.73 5.13 5.07
N LYS A 57 -11.85 3.85 4.72
CA LYS A 57 -12.22 2.83 5.69
C LYS A 57 -10.95 2.30 6.36
N PHE A 58 -10.81 2.53 7.66
CA PHE A 58 -9.77 1.86 8.43
C PHE A 58 -10.02 0.35 8.43
N SER A 59 -8.98 -0.41 8.10
CA SER A 59 -9.06 -1.85 7.83
C SER A 59 -7.88 -2.60 8.44
N THR A 60 -8.03 -3.92 8.51
CA THR A 60 -6.94 -4.82 8.93
C THR A 60 -6.12 -5.29 7.73
N LEU A 61 -4.97 -5.90 8.00
CA LEU A 61 -4.15 -6.50 6.95
C LEU A 61 -4.87 -7.66 6.26
N GLU A 62 -5.66 -8.43 7.01
CA GLU A 62 -6.48 -9.54 6.48
C GLU A 62 -7.55 -9.03 5.51
N GLU A 63 -8.24 -7.92 5.83
CA GLU A 63 -9.20 -7.32 4.90
C GLU A 63 -8.54 -6.84 3.61
N ILE A 64 -7.32 -6.30 3.70
CA ILE A 64 -6.54 -5.90 2.52
C ILE A 64 -6.19 -7.11 1.65
N ILE A 65 -5.67 -8.17 2.25
CA ILE A 65 -5.30 -9.41 1.56
C ILE A 65 -6.51 -10.04 0.85
N ASP A 66 -7.68 -9.94 1.45
CA ASP A 66 -8.90 -10.54 0.92
C ASP A 66 -9.51 -9.73 -0.23
N LYS A 67 -9.49 -8.40 -0.14
CA LYS A 67 -10.34 -7.52 -0.98
C LYS A 67 -9.59 -6.61 -1.93
N ALA A 68 -8.33 -6.29 -1.68
CA ALA A 68 -7.64 -5.23 -2.43
C ALA A 68 -7.27 -5.67 -3.85
N ASP A 69 -7.58 -4.81 -4.83
CA ASP A 69 -7.13 -4.96 -6.22
C ASP A 69 -5.70 -4.43 -6.42
N MET A 70 -5.26 -3.52 -5.56
CA MET A 70 -3.88 -3.06 -5.47
C MET A 70 -3.57 -2.59 -4.04
N VAL A 71 -2.28 -2.56 -3.70
CA VAL A 71 -1.80 -1.90 -2.49
C VAL A 71 -0.86 -0.76 -2.83
N LEU A 72 -1.20 0.44 -2.38
CA LEU A 72 -0.33 1.59 -2.31
C LEU A 72 0.41 1.58 -0.98
N THR A 73 1.74 1.58 -0.98
CA THR A 73 2.50 1.77 0.26
C THR A 73 3.13 3.15 0.35
N LEU A 74 2.81 3.88 1.42
CA LEU A 74 3.42 5.16 1.74
C LEU A 74 4.60 4.92 2.68
N GLY A 75 5.82 4.88 2.12
CA GLY A 75 6.98 4.42 2.87
C GLY A 75 8.29 4.45 2.10
N GLY A 76 8.98 3.32 2.06
CA GLY A 76 10.20 3.12 1.28
C GLY A 76 10.40 1.61 1.10
N ASP A 77 11.60 1.19 0.69
CA ASP A 77 11.87 -0.22 0.37
C ASP A 77 11.55 -1.18 1.51
N GLY A 78 11.85 -0.81 2.76
CA GLY A 78 11.49 -1.62 3.93
C GLY A 78 9.98 -1.83 4.12
N SER A 79 9.15 -0.84 3.73
CA SER A 79 7.70 -0.99 3.74
C SER A 79 7.23 -1.95 2.66
N ILE A 80 7.81 -1.85 1.46
CA ILE A 80 7.51 -2.76 0.35
C ILE A 80 7.89 -4.19 0.74
N LEU A 81 9.11 -4.42 1.22
CA LEU A 81 9.56 -5.75 1.63
C LEU A 81 8.66 -6.34 2.73
N ARG A 82 8.31 -5.55 3.75
CA ARG A 82 7.38 -6.00 4.79
C ARG A 82 6.01 -6.38 4.23
N LEU A 83 5.48 -5.57 3.32
CA LEU A 83 4.19 -5.81 2.69
C LEU A 83 4.20 -7.05 1.79
N VAL A 84 5.24 -7.19 0.97
CA VAL A 84 5.43 -8.33 0.05
C VAL A 84 5.35 -9.65 0.80
N HIS A 85 6.02 -9.78 1.95
CA HIS A 85 5.93 -11.00 2.76
C HIS A 85 4.51 -11.33 3.24
N ALA A 86 3.65 -10.33 3.42
CA ALA A 86 2.28 -10.54 3.88
C ALA A 86 1.29 -10.82 2.75
N ILE A 87 1.51 -10.27 1.54
CA ILE A 87 0.50 -10.30 0.46
C ILE A 87 0.94 -11.07 -0.79
N ALA A 88 2.19 -11.53 -0.86
CA ALA A 88 2.75 -12.17 -2.06
C ALA A 88 1.94 -13.38 -2.53
N GLU A 89 1.39 -14.18 -1.62
CA GLU A 89 0.62 -15.38 -1.96
C GLU A 89 -0.69 -15.06 -2.72
N ARG A 90 -1.22 -13.84 -2.59
CA ARG A 90 -2.41 -13.38 -3.31
C ARG A 90 -2.10 -12.69 -4.64
N GLY A 91 -0.82 -12.42 -4.93
CA GLY A 91 -0.41 -11.76 -6.18
C GLY A 91 -0.93 -10.33 -6.36
N ILE A 92 -1.26 -9.63 -5.26
CA ILE A 92 -1.81 -8.26 -5.32
C ILE A 92 -0.70 -7.30 -5.76
N PRO A 93 -0.91 -6.48 -6.81
CA PRO A 93 0.06 -5.48 -7.25
C PRO A 93 0.38 -4.46 -6.16
N ILE A 94 1.66 -4.06 -6.06
CA ILE A 94 2.14 -3.05 -5.10
C ILE A 94 2.66 -1.84 -5.84
N MET A 95 2.16 -0.65 -5.46
CA MET A 95 2.72 0.64 -5.86
C MET A 95 3.44 1.26 -4.66
N GLY A 96 4.74 1.49 -4.80
CA GLY A 96 5.58 2.03 -3.73
C GLY A 96 5.79 3.53 -3.86
N VAL A 97 5.31 4.31 -2.89
CA VAL A 97 5.54 5.76 -2.85
C VAL A 97 6.67 6.06 -1.89
N ASN A 98 7.75 6.64 -2.42
CA ASN A 98 8.93 6.99 -1.65
C ASN A 98 8.69 8.26 -0.82
N MET A 99 8.69 8.10 0.50
CA MET A 99 8.55 9.17 1.49
C MET A 99 9.93 9.61 2.02
N GLY A 100 10.95 9.76 1.18
CA GLY A 100 12.30 10.14 1.61
C GLY A 100 13.44 9.79 0.63
N GLY A 101 14.58 9.34 1.18
CA GLY A 101 15.84 9.14 0.45
C GLY A 101 15.79 8.13 -0.69
N LEU A 102 16.89 8.02 -1.45
CA LEU A 102 17.02 7.10 -2.59
C LEU A 102 16.59 5.67 -2.21
N GLY A 103 15.60 5.14 -2.93
CA GLY A 103 15.11 3.76 -2.83
C GLY A 103 15.23 3.07 -4.19
N PHE A 104 15.25 1.74 -4.16
CA PHE A 104 15.35 0.90 -5.36
C PHE A 104 14.01 0.32 -5.78
N LEU A 105 13.09 0.12 -4.84
CA LEU A 105 11.80 -0.54 -5.08
C LEU A 105 10.65 0.45 -5.19
N ALA A 106 10.68 1.53 -4.41
CA ALA A 106 9.70 2.61 -4.51
C ALA A 106 10.09 3.57 -5.63
N ASP A 107 9.27 3.64 -6.68
CA ASP A 107 9.51 4.40 -7.91
C ASP A 107 8.65 5.67 -8.03
N THR A 108 7.65 5.82 -7.16
CA THR A 108 6.67 6.90 -7.23
C THR A 108 6.94 7.96 -6.17
N SER A 109 6.84 9.23 -6.53
CA SER A 109 6.97 10.36 -5.60
C SER A 109 5.61 10.80 -5.05
N PRO A 110 5.55 11.45 -3.87
CA PRO A 110 4.32 12.04 -3.34
C PRO A 110 3.58 12.92 -4.35
N GLU A 111 4.32 13.75 -5.09
CA GLU A 111 3.78 14.77 -6.00
C GLU A 111 3.12 14.16 -7.24
N SER A 112 3.51 12.95 -7.62
CA SER A 112 2.98 12.23 -8.78
C SER A 112 1.92 11.19 -8.41
N LEU A 113 1.58 11.07 -7.12
CA LEU A 113 0.73 10.01 -6.60
C LEU A 113 -0.66 9.97 -7.23
N ILE A 114 -1.34 11.12 -7.28
CA ILE A 114 -2.70 11.21 -7.83
C ILE A 114 -2.73 10.84 -9.32
N MET A 115 -1.69 11.22 -10.07
CA MET A 115 -1.55 10.85 -11.48
C MET A 115 -1.48 9.33 -11.63
N HIS A 116 -0.68 8.63 -10.82
CA HIS A 116 -0.54 7.18 -10.86
C HIS A 116 -1.81 6.45 -10.42
N LEU A 117 -2.54 6.95 -9.41
CA LEU A 117 -3.84 6.40 -9.02
C LEU A 117 -4.86 6.52 -10.17
N LYS A 118 -4.91 7.65 -10.87
CA LYS A 118 -5.75 7.82 -12.07
C LYS A 118 -5.34 6.87 -13.20
N ALA A 119 -4.04 6.66 -13.39
CA ALA A 119 -3.52 5.71 -14.37
C ALA A 119 -3.97 4.28 -14.05
N PHE A 120 -3.89 3.85 -12.79
CA PHE A 120 -4.39 2.55 -12.34
C PHE A 120 -5.91 2.38 -12.58
N LEU A 121 -6.71 3.39 -12.22
CA LEU A 121 -8.16 3.35 -12.39
C LEU A 121 -8.56 3.28 -13.87
N SER A 122 -7.81 3.96 -14.74
CA SER A 122 -8.01 3.92 -16.20
C SER A 122 -7.42 2.68 -16.90
N GLY A 123 -6.72 1.81 -16.17
CA GLY A 123 -6.07 0.62 -16.74
C GLY A 123 -4.73 0.90 -17.43
N ASN A 124 -4.21 2.13 -17.33
CA ASN A 124 -2.98 2.57 -17.97
C ASN A 124 -1.77 2.34 -17.07
N TYR A 125 -1.43 1.08 -16.82
CA TYR A 125 -0.28 0.68 -16.00
C TYR A 125 0.33 -0.62 -16.50
N ILE A 126 1.55 -0.92 -16.06
CA ILE A 126 2.21 -2.21 -16.25
C ILE A 126 2.43 -2.89 -14.90
N ILE A 127 2.35 -4.22 -14.89
CA ILE A 127 2.72 -5.02 -13.73
C ILE A 127 4.07 -5.64 -14.00
N GLU A 128 5.05 -5.33 -13.16
CA GLU A 128 6.38 -5.95 -13.20
C GLU A 128 6.46 -7.05 -12.14
N GLY A 129 6.66 -8.29 -12.59
CA GLY A 129 6.88 -9.42 -11.68
C GLY A 129 8.25 -9.36 -11.01
N ARG A 130 8.31 -9.65 -9.71
CA ARG A 130 9.56 -9.78 -8.95
C ARG A 130 9.65 -11.17 -8.34
N THR A 131 10.81 -11.82 -8.45
CA THR A 131 11.07 -13.14 -7.87
C THR A 131 11.30 -13.03 -6.37
N LEU A 132 10.64 -13.88 -5.57
CA LEU A 132 10.85 -14.01 -4.14
C LEU A 132 11.52 -15.33 -3.82
N MET A 133 12.51 -15.30 -2.94
CA MET A 133 13.13 -16.50 -2.39
C MET A 133 12.59 -16.76 -0.99
N LYS A 134 12.21 -18.01 -0.73
CA LYS A 134 11.85 -18.51 0.60
C LYS A 134 12.99 -19.37 1.12
N ALA A 135 13.51 -19.04 2.30
CA ALA A 135 14.53 -19.82 2.98
C ALA A 135 13.92 -20.55 4.18
N HIS A 136 14.34 -21.81 4.39
CA HIS A 136 13.99 -22.61 5.56
C HIS A 136 15.28 -22.98 6.27
N CYS A 137 15.39 -22.65 7.55
CA CYS A 137 16.46 -23.15 8.40
C CYS A 137 15.99 -24.47 9.03
N VAL A 138 16.76 -25.53 8.79
CA VAL A 138 16.56 -26.82 9.47
C VAL A 138 17.75 -27.00 10.39
N THR A 139 17.51 -27.03 11.70
CA THR A 139 18.53 -27.37 12.68
C THR A 139 18.36 -28.84 13.07
N ASP A 140 19.47 -29.59 13.08
CA ASP A 140 19.49 -30.91 13.68
C ASP A 140 19.52 -30.74 15.21
N ASN A 141 18.35 -30.71 15.84
CA ASN A 141 18.15 -31.00 17.27
C ASN A 141 19.16 -30.37 18.26
N HIS A 142 19.20 -29.05 18.41
CA HIS A 142 19.55 -28.47 19.72
C HIS A 142 18.73 -27.21 19.94
N ASP A 143 17.94 -27.25 21.02
CA ASP A 143 17.14 -26.13 21.51
C ASP A 143 18.04 -24.94 21.81
N PHE A 144 17.72 -23.77 21.25
CA PHE A 144 18.22 -22.50 21.76
C PHE A 144 17.03 -21.57 22.00
N TYR A 145 16.85 -21.22 23.27
CA TYR A 145 15.86 -20.29 23.81
C TYR A 145 16.13 -18.84 23.42
#